data_AF-A0A846CFJ1-F1
#
_entry.id   AF-A0A846CFJ1-F1
#
_cell.length_a   1.000
_cell.length_b   1.000
_cell.length_c   1.000
_cell.angle_alpha   90.00
_cell.angle_beta   90.00
_cell.angle_gamma   90.00
#
_symmetry.space_group_name_H-M   'P 1'
#
loop_
_entity.id
_entity.type
_entity.pdbx_description
1 polymer ?
#
loop_
_entity_poly.entity_id
_entity_poly.type
_entity_poly.pdbx_seq_one_letter_code
_entity_poly.pdbx_strand_id
1 'polypeptide(L)' 'KAKQLLKQTDQPIVNIALDCGFSSHSHLNRKFRQLTGMTPKAYRVD' A
#
# COMPACT_ATOMS: atom_id res chain seq x y z
N LYS A 1 1.90 6.65 6.56
CA LYS A 1 0.68 6.89 5.74
C LYS A 1 0.12 5.61 5.11
N ALA A 2 0.78 4.98 4.13
CA ALA A 2 0.23 3.79 3.44
C ALA A 2 -0.27 2.66 4.36
N LYS A 3 0.51 2.26 5.39
CA LYS A 3 0.10 1.24 6.38
C LYS A 3 -1.23 1.59 7.07
N GLN A 4 -1.41 2.86 7.44
CA GLN A 4 -2.61 3.34 8.12
C GLN A 4 -3.83 3.25 7.20
N LEU A 5 -3.71 3.75 5.97
CA LEU A 5 -4.79 3.69 4.97
C LEU A 5 -5.19 2.25 4.66
N LEU A 6 -4.23 1.33 4.59
CA LEU A 6 -4.51 -0.09 4.35
C LEU A 6 -5.34 -0.74 5.48
N LYS A 7 -5.13 -0.34 6.74
CA LYS A 7 -5.82 -0.91 7.91
C LYS A 7 -7.13 -0.20 8.26
N GLN A 8 -7.26 1.08 7.91
CA GLN A 8 -8.40 1.92 8.32
C GLN A 8 -9.44 2.13 7.23
N THR A 9 -9.15 1.75 5.99
CA THR A 9 -10.06 1.95 4.86
C THR A 9 -10.05 0.76 3.91
N ASP A 10 -11.12 0.63 3.11
CA ASP A 10 -11.22 -0.32 1.99
C ASP A 10 -10.83 0.31 0.64
N GLN A 11 -10.19 1.49 0.68
CA GLN A 11 -9.81 2.22 -0.52
C GLN A 11 -8.94 1.35 -1.45
N PRO A 12 -9.15 1.39 -2.77
CA PRO A 12 -8.33 0.64 -3.72
C PRO A 12 -6.84 0.95 -3.52
N ILE A 13 -5.99 -0.09 -3.56
CA ILE A 13 -4.54 0.06 -3.29
C ILE A 13 -3.88 1.03 -4.30
N VAL A 14 -4.42 1.12 -5.52
CA VAL A 14 -3.98 2.11 -6.52
C VAL A 14 -4.21 3.54 -6.03
N ASN A 15 -5.35 3.83 -5.41
CA ASN A 15 -5.63 5.18 -4.87
C ASN A 15 -4.74 5.45 -3.65
N ILE A 16 -4.52 4.45 -2.78
CA ILE A 16 -3.56 4.56 -1.67
C ILE A 16 -2.14 4.85 -2.19
N ALA A 17 -1.75 4.28 -3.32
CA ALA A 17 -0.47 4.57 -3.96
C ALA A 17 -0.38 6.04 -4.38
N LEU A 18 -1.41 6.54 -5.06
CA LEU A 18 -1.50 7.95 -5.47
C LEU A 18 -1.47 8.91 -4.26
N ASP A 19 -2.26 8.61 -3.22
CA ASP A 19 -2.32 9.41 -1.98
C ASP A 19 -1.00 9.42 -1.19
N CYS A 20 -0.16 8.40 -1.41
CA CYS A 20 1.17 8.31 -0.83
C CYS A 20 2.27 8.85 -1.77
N GLY A 21 1.91 9.45 -2.90
CA GLY A 21 2.84 10.07 -3.85
C GLY A 21 3.52 9.09 -4.80
N PHE A 22 3.03 7.86 -4.92
CA PHE A 22 3.55 6.89 -5.89
C PHE A 22 2.85 7.06 -7.24
N SER A 23 3.62 6.94 -8.32
CA SER A 23 3.11 6.99 -9.69
C SER A 23 2.24 5.78 -10.08
N SER A 24 2.33 4.67 -9.34
CA SER A 24 1.51 3.48 -9.60
C SER A 24 1.44 2.53 -8.40
N HIS A 25 0.46 1.62 -8.43
CA HIS A 25 0.35 0.51 -7.49
C HIS A 25 1.62 -0.35 -7.45
N SER A 26 2.25 -0.64 -8.59
CA SER A 26 3.47 -1.46 -8.65
C SER A 26 4.65 -0.81 -7.92
N HIS A 27 4.77 0.52 -8.00
CA HIS A 27 5.80 1.27 -7.27
C HIS A 27 5.59 1.18 -5.76
N LEU A 28 4.35 1.42 -5.31
CA LEU A 28 3.98 1.22 -3.90
C LEU A 28 4.28 -0.23 -3.47
N ASN A 29 3.85 -1.23 -4.25
CA ASN A 29 4.01 -2.64 -3.90
C ASN A 29 5.49 -3.01 -3.71
N ARG A 30 6.36 -2.63 -4.65
CA ARG A 30 7.81 -2.87 -4.54
C ARG A 30 8.39 -2.24 -3.29
N LYS A 31 8.12 -0.95 -3.04
CA LYS A 31 8.66 -0.27 -1.85
C LYS A 31 8.08 -0.77 -0.54
N PHE A 32 6.79 -1.06 -0.51
CA PHE A 32 6.13 -1.57 0.66
C PHE A 32 6.68 -2.96 1.04
N ARG A 33 6.86 -3.85 0.07
CA ARG A 33 7.48 -5.16 0.30
C ARG A 33 8.92 -5.07 0.76
N GLN A 34 9.72 -4.15 0.19
CA GLN A 34 11.10 -3.90 0.65
C GLN A 34 11.15 -3.43 2.11
N LEU A 35 10.16 -2.66 2.57
CA LEU A 35 10.16 -2.09 3.92
C LEU A 35 9.44 -2.95 4.97
N THR A 36 8.53 -3.84 4.56
CA THR A 36 7.65 -4.58 5.49
C THR A 36 7.74 -6.09 5.33
N GLY A 37 8.41 -6.60 4.28
CA GLY A 37 8.44 -8.02 3.95
C GLY A 37 7.18 -8.53 3.23
N MET A 38 6.09 -7.76 3.22
CA MET A 38 4.80 -8.19 2.66
C MET A 38 4.24 -7.24 1.61
N THR A 39 3.30 -7.71 0.78
CA THR A 39 2.63 -6.83 -0.19
C THR A 39 1.58 -5.97 0.52
N PRO A 40 1.20 -4.79 -0.03
CA PRO A 40 0.12 -3.98 0.54
C PRO A 40 -1.20 -4.75 0.71
N LYS A 41 -1.52 -5.64 -0.23
CA LYS A 41 -2.72 -6.48 -0.19
C LYS A 41 -2.67 -7.47 0.98
N ALA A 42 -1.53 -8.14 1.17
CA ALA A 42 -1.33 -9.04 2.29
C ALA A 42 -1.38 -8.29 3.63
N TYR A 43 -0.73 -7.12 3.72
CA TYR A 43 -0.76 -6.28 4.92
C TYR A 43 -2.16 -5.81 5.32
N ARG A 44 -3.08 -5.64 4.35
CA ARG A 44 -4.47 -5.26 4.63
C ARG A 44 -5.27 -6.38 5.32
N VAL A 45 -5.00 -7.64 4.98
CA VAL A 45 -5.77 -8.80 5.49
C VAL A 45 -5.13 -9.49 6.69
N ASP A 46 -3.87 -9.15 7.00
CA ASP A 46 -3.17 -9.51 8.25
C ASP A 46 -3.83 -8.87 9.49
#